data_AF-A0A3B8NRQ9-F1
#
_entry.id   AF-A0A3B8NRQ9-F1
#
_cell.length_a   1.000
_cell.length_b   1.000
_cell.length_c   1.000
_cell.angle_alpha   90.00
_cell.angle_beta   90.00
_cell.angle_gamma   90.00
#
_symmetry.space_group_name_H-M   'P 1'
#
loop_
_entity.id
_entity.type
_entity.pdbx_description
1 polymer ?
#
loop_
_entity_poly.entity_id
_entity_poly.type
_entity_poly.pdbx_seq_one_letter_code
_entity_poly.pdbx_strand_id
1 'polypeptide(L)' 'NTPLGRIAESEDVANMVSFLAGEDASFITGQAYNVNGGQLFH' A
#
# COMPACT_ATOMS: atom_id res chain seq x y z
N ASN A 1 -5.95 15.65 4.45
CA ASN A 1 -5.95 15.41 5.91
C ASN A 1 -6.21 13.92 6.10
N THR A 2 -5.15 13.14 6.24
CA THR A 2 -5.21 11.68 6.44
C THR A 2 -4.75 11.38 7.87
N PRO A 3 -5.15 10.26 8.49
CA PRO A 3 -4.67 9.86 9.81
C PRO A 3 -3.15 9.86 9.96
N LEU A 4 -2.42 9.54 8.89
CA LEU A 4 -0.95 9.57 8.89
C LEU A 4 -0.34 10.98 8.95
N GLY A 5 -1.14 12.03 8.70
CA GLY A 5 -0.73 13.42 8.87
C GLY A 5 0.30 13.96 7.86
N ARG A 6 0.68 13.17 6.84
CA ARG A 6 1.62 13.58 5.78
C ARG A 6 1.08 13.27 4.39
N ILE A 7 1.64 13.96 3.40
CA ILE A 7 1.47 13.60 1.99
C ILE A 7 2.22 12.29 1.72
N ALA A 8 1.63 11.45 0.87
CA ALA A 8 2.27 10.23 0.42
C ALA A 8 3.39 10.58 -0.58
N GLU A 9 4.51 9.89 -0.47
CA GLU A 9 5.61 9.97 -1.42
C GLU A 9 5.51 8.80 -2.41
N SER A 10 6.23 8.88 -3.53
CA SER A 10 6.19 7.84 -4.55
C SER A 10 6.66 6.48 -4.00
N GLU A 11 7.58 6.52 -3.04
CA GLU A 11 8.16 5.39 -2.34
C GLU A 11 7.12 4.61 -1.53
N ASP A 12 6.06 5.25 -1.01
CA ASP A 12 5.02 4.56 -0.24
C ASP A 12 4.30 3.51 -1.11
N VAL A 13 4.02 3.86 -2.37
CA VAL A 13 3.40 2.95 -3.34
C VAL A 13 4.43 1.95 -3.85
N ALA A 14 5.65 2.41 -4.19
CA ALA A 14 6.69 1.54 -4.72
C ALA A 14 7.08 0.43 -3.74
N ASN A 15 7.15 0.72 -2.44
CA ASN A 15 7.45 -0.28 -1.40
C ASN A 15 6.36 -1.35 -1.32
N MET A 16 5.08 -0.97 -1.41
CA MET A 16 3.98 -1.93 -1.43
C MET A 16 4.06 -2.83 -2.67
N VAL A 17 4.33 -2.25 -3.84
CA VAL A 17 4.51 -3.01 -5.09
C VAL A 17 5.71 -3.95 -4.98
N SER A 18 6.83 -3.51 -4.42
CA SER A 18 8.02 -4.33 -4.23
C SER A 18 7.75 -5.52 -3.31
N PHE A 19 6.97 -5.33 -2.25
CA PHE A 19 6.53 -6.42 -1.38
C PHE A 19 5.64 -7.42 -2.14
N LEU A 20 4.63 -6.92 -2.86
CA LEU A 20 3.70 -7.77 -3.62
C LEU A 20 4.38 -8.54 -4.77
N ALA A 21 5.48 -8.01 -5.30
CA ALA A 21 6.30 -8.69 -6.31
C ALA A 21 7.27 -9.73 -5.73
N GLY A 22 7.46 -9.74 -4.40
CA GLY A 22 8.37 -10.65 -3.71
C GLY A 22 7.78 -12.04 -3.44
N GLU A 23 8.67 -12.99 -3.10
CA GLU A 23 8.29 -14.39 -2.82
C GLU A 23 7.34 -14.53 -1.63
N ASP A 24 7.46 -13.62 -0.64
CA ASP A 24 6.61 -13.59 0.56
C ASP A 24 5.13 -13.31 0.24
N ALA A 25 4.84 -12.73 -0.93
CA ALA A 25 3.48 -12.44 -1.38
C ALA A 25 2.90 -13.52 -2.31
N SER A 26 3.56 -14.67 -2.45
CA SER A 26 3.19 -15.72 -3.44
C SER A 26 1.78 -16.30 -3.32
N PHE A 27 1.11 -16.14 -2.17
CA PHE A 27 -0.27 -16.58 -1.96
C PHE A 27 -1.30 -15.44 -2.01
N ILE A 28 -0.88 -14.23 -2.35
CA ILE A 28 -1.74 -13.05 -2.43
C ILE A 28 -2.20 -12.85 -3.88
N THR A 29 -3.51 -12.88 -4.10
CA THR A 29 -4.10 -12.58 -5.41
C THR A 29 -5.54 -12.06 -5.29
N GLY A 30 -6.01 -11.35 -6.31
CA GLY A 30 -7.37 -10.81 -6.39
C GLY A 30 -7.72 -9.74 -5.36
N GLN A 31 -6.74 -9.16 -4.67
CA GLN A 31 -6.94 -8.14 -3.64
C GLN A 31 -6.74 -6.73 -4.18
N ALA A 32 -7.42 -5.76 -3.57
CA ALA A 32 -7.18 -4.33 -3.76
C ALA A 32 -6.62 -3.74 -2.47
N TYR A 33 -5.42 -3.15 -2.55
CA TYR A 33 -4.72 -2.58 -1.40
C TYR A 33 -4.73 -1.05 -1.44
N ASN A 34 -5.16 -0.44 -0.34
CA ASN A 34 -5.14 1.01 -0.18
C ASN A 34 -3.81 1.48 0.41
N VAL A 35 -3.07 2.29 -0.34
CA VAL A 35 -1.87 3.01 0.13
C VAL A 35 -2.21 4.50 0.22
N ASN A 36 -3.00 4.88 1.21
CA ASN A 36 -3.64 6.22 1.27
C ASN A 36 -3.48 6.92 2.63
N GLY A 37 -2.56 6.46 3.48
CA GLY A 37 -2.36 7.03 4.82
C GLY A 37 -3.59 6.95 5.74
N GLY A 38 -4.53 6.04 5.46
CA GLY A 38 -5.78 5.86 6.22
C GLY A 38 -6.93 6.76 5.78
N GLN A 39 -6.89 7.31 4.57
CA GLN A 39 -7.95 8.20 4.09
C GLN A 39 -9.29 7.48 3.83
N LEU A 40 -9.23 6.23 3.39
CA LEU A 40 -10.38 5.37 3.12
C LEU A 40 -10.10 3.98 3.70
N PHE A 41 -11.13 3.42 4.34
CA PHE A 41 -11.14 2.07 4.89
C PHE A 41 -12.16 1.22 4.13
N HIS A 42 -11.85 -0.06 3.90
CA HIS A 42 -12.77 -1.07 3.38
C HIS A 42 -13.34 -1.90 4.52
#